data_AF-A0A352NU71-F1
#
_entry.id   AF-A0A352NU71-F1
#
_cell.length_a   1.000
_cell.length_b   1.000
_cell.length_c   1.000
_cell.angle_alpha   90.00
_cell.angle_beta   90.00
_cell.angle_gamma   90.00
#
_symmetry.space_group_name_H-M   'P 1'
#
loop_
_entity.id
_entity.type
_entity.pdbx_description
1 polymer ?
#
loop_
_entity_poly.entity_id
_entity_poly.type
_entity_poly.pdbx_seq_one_letter_code
_entity_poly.pdbx_strand_id
1 'polypeptide(L)'
;IIEQSLYGIICKNRDFTSLYILGILNSTLIQWYYLNFLITNINSTPQIKKYSLDQIPVHECGLREKSEVEKLVHKIICGNGEENLSEKKLDEFVFDLYNIDCKQRSFIVNEVKTAKKRGGNGM
;
A
#
# COMPACT_ATOMS: atom_id res chain seq x y z
N ILE A 1 8.44 -4.58 -28.03
CA ILE A 1 7.89 -3.99 -26.78
C ILE A 1 8.67 -4.66 -25.65
N ILE A 2 9.44 -3.90 -24.88
CA ILE A 2 10.19 -4.45 -23.74
C ILE A 2 9.19 -4.60 -22.60
N GLU A 3 8.97 -5.84 -22.15
CA GLU A 3 8.12 -6.12 -21.00
C GLU A 3 8.88 -5.67 -19.73
N GLN A 4 8.38 -4.64 -19.05
CA GLN A 4 8.89 -4.23 -17.74
C GLN A 4 8.14 -5.02 -16.68
N SER A 5 8.82 -5.97 -16.05
CA SER A 5 8.28 -6.77 -14.94
C SER A 5 8.41 -6.09 -13.58
N LEU A 6 9.22 -5.02 -13.49
CA LEU A 6 9.53 -4.33 -12.25
C LEU A 6 9.67 -2.82 -12.47
N TYR A 7 9.12 -2.05 -11.54
CA TYR A 7 9.32 -0.60 -11.45
C TYR A 7 10.13 -0.26 -10.20
N GLY A 8 11.13 0.59 -10.35
CA GLY A 8 11.88 1.17 -9.24
C GLY A 8 11.39 2.58 -8.92
N ILE A 9 11.28 2.90 -7.63
CA ILE A 9 10.93 4.24 -7.14
C ILE A 9 12.17 4.89 -6.56
N ILE A 10 12.48 6.10 -7.03
CA ILE A 10 13.61 6.91 -6.54
C ILE A 10 13.05 8.21 -5.97
N CYS A 11 13.22 8.43 -4.67
CA CYS A 11 12.80 9.65 -4.00
C CYS A 11 13.76 10.79 -4.37
N LYS A 12 13.30 11.75 -5.17
CA LYS A 12 14.07 12.94 -5.56
C LYS A 12 13.95 14.08 -4.55
N ASN A 13 12.84 14.14 -3.83
CA ASN A 13 12.63 15.10 -2.74
C ASN A 13 13.15 14.50 -1.43
N ARG A 14 13.89 15.29 -0.65
CA ARG A 14 14.38 14.93 0.69
C ARG A 14 13.25 14.80 1.71
N ASP A 15 12.07 15.35 1.42
CA ASP A 15 10.90 15.26 2.29
C ASP A 15 10.24 13.88 2.29
N PHE A 16 10.60 13.00 1.35
CA PHE A 16 10.10 11.63 1.26
C PHE A 16 11.25 10.63 1.38
N THR A 17 11.10 9.67 2.29
CA THR A 17 12.02 8.55 2.40
C THR A 17 11.44 7.33 1.68
N SER A 18 12.32 6.43 1.25
CA SER A 18 11.90 5.15 0.67
C SER A 18 11.06 4.32 1.65
N LEU A 19 11.35 4.40 2.96
CA LEU A 19 10.60 3.72 4.01
C LEU A 19 9.18 4.27 4.15
N TYR A 20 9.00 5.58 4.08
CA TYR A 20 7.67 6.18 4.08
C TYR A 20 6.85 5.69 2.88
N ILE A 21 7.41 5.80 1.68
CA ILE A 21 6.75 5.33 0.45
C ILE A 21 6.43 3.83 0.54
N LEU A 22 7.36 3.02 1.05
CA LEU A 22 7.15 1.59 1.26
C LEU A 22 5.97 1.32 2.18
N GLY A 23 5.84 2.08 3.28
CA GLY A 23 4.72 1.95 4.21
C GLY A 23 3.37 2.30 3.57
N ILE A 24 3.31 3.41 2.83
CA ILE A 24 2.08 3.81 2.13
C ILE A 24 1.67 2.74 1.10
N LEU A 25 2.60 2.28 0.27
CA LEU A 25 2.32 1.32 -0.81
C LEU A 25 1.89 -0.06 -0.30
N ASN A 26 2.39 -0.49 0.86
CA ASN A 26 2.02 -1.77 1.47
C ASN A 26 0.80 -1.70 2.39
N SER A 27 0.14 -0.54 2.50
CA SER A 27 -1.09 -0.41 3.29
C SER A 27 -2.28 -1.10 2.62
N THR A 28 -3.24 -1.54 3.45
CA THR A 28 -4.52 -2.09 3.01
C THR A 28 -5.30 -1.08 2.15
N LEU A 29 -5.20 0.22 2.42
CA LEU A 29 -5.85 1.27 1.64
C LEU A 29 -5.33 1.29 0.19
N ILE A 30 -4.01 1.30 0.01
CA ILE A 30 -3.42 1.30 -1.33
C ILE A 30 -3.61 -0.06 -2.01
N GLN A 31 -3.60 -1.18 -1.27
CA GLN A 31 -3.96 -2.48 -1.82
C GLN A 31 -5.38 -2.48 -2.40
N TRP A 32 -6.35 -1.90 -1.69
CA TRP A 32 -7.71 -1.74 -2.20
C TRP A 32 -7.78 -0.84 -3.42
N TYR A 33 -7.08 0.30 -3.38
CA TYR A 33 -7.02 1.22 -4.53
C TYR A 33 -6.44 0.54 -5.77
N TYR A 34 -5.36 -0.21 -5.58
CA TYR A 34 -4.74 -1.01 -6.63
C TYR A 34 -5.72 -1.99 -7.26
N LEU A 35 -6.41 -2.79 -6.44
CA LEU A 35 -7.35 -3.81 -6.90
C LEU A 35 -8.54 -3.23 -7.68
N ASN A 36 -9.01 -2.04 -7.31
CA ASN A 36 -10.22 -1.44 -7.89
C ASN A 36 -9.96 -0.52 -9.07
N PHE A 37 -8.81 0.16 -9.11
CA PHE A 37 -8.57 1.23 -10.07
C PHE A 37 -7.39 0.98 -11.00
N LEU A 38 -6.41 0.16 -10.61
CA LEU A 38 -5.15 0.02 -11.35
C LEU A 38 -5.03 -1.30 -12.12
N ILE A 39 -5.77 -2.34 -11.73
CA ILE A 39 -5.80 -3.61 -12.45
C ILE A 39 -6.64 -3.47 -13.71
N THR A 40 -6.00 -3.64 -14.88
CA THR A 40 -6.66 -3.53 -16.18
C THR A 40 -7.30 -4.83 -16.66
N ASN A 41 -6.93 -5.99 -16.09
CA ASN A 41 -7.51 -7.29 -16.40
C ASN A 41 -7.39 -8.23 -15.19
N ILE A 42 -8.53 -8.61 -14.60
CA ILE A 42 -8.59 -9.46 -13.41
C ILE A 42 -8.36 -10.94 -13.71
N ASN A 43 -8.47 -11.35 -14.98
CA ASN A 43 -8.36 -12.74 -15.45
C ASN A 43 -6.99 -13.06 -16.08
N SER A 44 -6.03 -12.13 -16.04
CA SER A 44 -4.66 -12.34 -16.49
C SER A 44 -3.67 -11.83 -15.45
N THR A 45 -2.37 -12.10 -15.62
CA THR A 45 -1.32 -11.46 -14.81
C THR A 45 -1.53 -9.94 -14.82
N PRO A 46 -1.77 -9.30 -13.66
CA PRO A 46 -2.03 -7.88 -13.61
C PRO A 46 -0.80 -7.11 -14.13
N GLN A 47 -0.97 -6.40 -15.23
CA GLN A 47 0.06 -5.50 -15.74
C GLN A 47 -0.24 -4.09 -15.28
N ILE A 48 0.62 -3.55 -14.42
CA ILE A 48 0.55 -2.13 -14.04
C ILE A 48 1.28 -1.33 -15.10
N LYS A 49 0.55 -0.44 -15.77
CA LYS A 49 1.15 0.50 -16.71
C LYS A 49 1.73 1.67 -15.93
N LYS A 50 2.83 2.25 -16.43
CA LYS A 50 3.46 3.44 -15.82
C LYS A 50 2.46 4.55 -15.51
N TYR A 51 1.53 4.84 -16.44
CA TYR A 51 0.52 5.87 -16.22
C TYR A 51 -0.37 5.59 -15.00
N SER A 52 -0.63 4.31 -14.67
CA SER A 52 -1.42 3.90 -13.52
C SER A 52 -0.64 4.11 -12.22
N LEU A 53 0.68 3.88 -12.24
CA LEU A 53 1.55 4.13 -11.08
C LEU A 53 1.60 5.62 -10.73
N ASP A 54 1.64 6.49 -11.74
CA ASP A 54 1.65 7.95 -11.55
C ASP A 54 0.35 8.46 -10.90
N GLN A 55 -0.72 7.65 -10.84
CA GLN A 55 -2.00 7.99 -10.21
C GLN A 55 -2.09 7.55 -8.74
N ILE A 56 -1.12 6.78 -8.23
CA ILE A 56 -1.16 6.34 -6.83
C ILE A 56 -1.07 7.57 -5.94
N PRO A 57 -2.08 7.85 -5.11
CA PRO A 57 -2.07 9.03 -4.28
C PRO A 57 -1.11 8.79 -3.12
N VAL A 58 0.04 9.47 -3.12
CA VAL A 58 0.97 9.50 -1.98
C VAL A 58 0.75 10.81 -1.24
N HIS A 59 0.17 10.74 -0.04
CA HIS A 59 -0.11 11.92 0.75
C HIS A 59 1.17 12.56 1.30
N GLU A 60 1.24 13.88 1.26
CA GLU A 60 2.32 14.65 1.87
C GLU A 60 1.91 15.09 3.27
N CYS A 61 2.64 14.65 4.28
CA CYS A 61 2.39 15.00 5.68
C CYS A 61 3.63 15.55 6.38
N GLY A 62 3.45 15.96 7.63
CA GLY A 62 4.52 16.49 8.47
C GLY A 62 5.61 15.46 8.75
N LEU A 63 6.77 15.97 9.21
CA LEU A 63 7.93 15.13 9.54
C LEU A 63 7.63 14.12 10.65
N ARG A 64 6.72 14.47 11.57
CA ARG A 64 6.34 13.60 12.69
C ARG A 64 5.58 12.38 12.17
N GLU A 65 4.58 12.59 11.34
CA GLU A 65 3.76 11.55 10.75
C GLU A 65 4.60 10.61 9.89
N LYS A 66 5.49 11.18 9.05
CA LYS A 66 6.45 10.41 8.26
C LYS A 66 7.33 9.53 9.13
N SER A 67 7.89 10.09 10.21
CA SER A 67 8.74 9.34 11.13
C SER A 67 8.00 8.19 11.81
N GLU A 68 6.72 8.35 12.16
CA GLU A 68 5.93 7.26 12.74
C GLU A 68 5.71 6.10 11.75
N VAL A 69 5.38 6.42 10.49
CA VAL A 69 5.30 5.40 9.43
C VAL A 69 6.63 4.66 9.28
N GLU A 70 7.74 5.40 9.19
CA GLU A 70 9.07 4.83 9.02
C GLU A 70 9.45 3.89 10.17
N LYS A 71 9.14 4.26 11.42
CA LYS A 71 9.37 3.41 12.59
C LYS A 71 8.58 2.10 12.51
N LEU A 72 7.30 2.17 12.10
CA LEU A 72 6.46 0.98 11.95
C LEU A 72 7.00 0.07 10.84
N VAL A 73 7.36 0.65 9.69
CA VAL A 73 7.96 -0.10 8.58
C VAL A 73 9.28 -0.75 8.98
N HIS A 74 10.14 -0.03 9.71
CA HIS A 74 11.40 -0.59 10.20
C HIS A 74 11.16 -1.79 11.14
N LYS A 75 10.15 -1.73 12.02
CA LYS A 75 9.77 -2.88 12.88
C LYS A 75 9.32 -4.09 12.06
N ILE A 76 8.53 -3.86 11.01
CA ILE A 76 8.07 -4.91 10.10
C ILE A 76 9.27 -5.56 9.39
N ILE A 77 10.19 -4.76 8.85
CA ILE A 77 11.37 -5.26 8.12
C ILE A 77 12.32 -6.04 9.05
N CYS A 78 12.56 -5.54 10.27
CA CYS A 78 13.49 -6.17 11.19
C CYS A 78 12.97 -7.45 11.85
N GLY A 79 11.71 -7.84 11.60
CA GLY A 79 11.18 -9.16 11.93
C GLY A 79 11.31 -9.53 13.41
N ASN A 80 10.59 -8.84 14.28
CA ASN A 80 10.63 -9.06 15.73
C ASN A 80 9.49 -9.93 16.27
N GLY A 81 8.72 -10.62 15.40
CA GLY A 81 7.59 -11.47 15.77
C GLY A 81 6.28 -10.71 16.04
N GLU A 82 6.31 -9.37 15.93
CA GLU A 82 5.15 -8.48 16.05
C GLU A 82 4.76 -7.84 14.71
N GLU A 83 5.12 -8.46 13.57
CA GLU A 83 4.91 -7.88 12.24
C GLU A 83 3.42 -7.58 12.02
N ASN A 84 2.56 -8.56 12.32
CA ASN A 84 1.10 -8.42 12.19
C ASN A 84 0.52 -7.26 13.02
N LEU A 85 1.10 -6.95 14.19
CA LEU A 85 0.66 -5.83 15.03
C LEU A 85 1.13 -4.50 14.44
N SER A 86 2.36 -4.45 13.93
CA SER A 86 2.95 -3.27 13.31
C SER A 86 2.27 -2.95 11.98
N GLU A 87 1.93 -3.96 11.18
CA GLU A 87 1.13 -3.82 9.95
C GLU A 87 -0.26 -3.26 10.23
N LYS A 88 -0.96 -3.79 11.24
CA LYS A 88 -2.27 -3.24 11.64
C LYS A 88 -2.20 -1.79 12.09
N LYS A 89 -1.17 -1.44 12.88
CA LYS A 89 -0.95 -0.05 13.32
C LYS A 89 -0.62 0.86 12.14
N LEU A 90 0.17 0.39 11.19
CA LEU A 90 0.48 1.10 9.95
C LEU A 90 -0.80 1.35 9.15
N ASP A 91 -1.65 0.33 9.00
CA ASP A 91 -2.92 0.46 8.28
C ASP A 91 -3.84 1.50 8.92
N GLU A 92 -4.05 1.45 10.24
CA GLU A 92 -4.86 2.45 10.95
C GLU A 92 -4.30 3.86 10.76
N PHE A 93 -2.98 4.01 10.86
CA PHE A 93 -2.32 5.30 10.67
C PHE A 93 -2.51 5.82 9.23
N VAL A 94 -2.40 4.95 8.22
CA VAL A 94 -2.61 5.34 6.82
C VAL A 94 -4.08 5.68 6.59
N PHE A 95 -5.04 4.97 7.18
CA PHE A 95 -6.44 5.36 7.10
C PHE A 95 -6.70 6.75 7.71
N ASP A 96 -6.09 7.04 8.86
CA ASP A 96 -6.17 8.36 9.50
C ASP A 96 -5.57 9.45 8.58
N LEU A 97 -4.41 9.18 7.99
CA LEU A 97 -3.70 10.10 7.10
C LEU A 97 -4.55 10.53 5.89
N TYR A 98 -5.36 9.63 5.36
CA TYR A 98 -6.25 9.89 4.22
C TYR A 98 -7.68 10.25 4.66
N ASN A 99 -7.91 10.47 5.96
CA ASN A 99 -9.22 10.80 6.54
C ASN A 99 -10.33 9.79 6.18
N ILE A 100 -9.99 8.50 6.16
CA ILE A 100 -10.93 7.42 5.85
C ILE A 100 -11.77 7.10 7.09
N ASP A 101 -13.09 7.14 6.94
CA ASP A 101 -14.02 6.92 8.05
C ASP A 101 -14.10 5.43 8.46
N CYS A 102 -14.64 5.17 9.66
CA CYS A 102 -14.71 3.81 10.21
C CYS A 102 -15.56 2.83 9.38
N LYS A 103 -16.62 3.31 8.71
CA LYS A 103 -17.47 2.48 7.84
C LYS A 103 -16.71 2.12 6.56
N GLN A 104 -16.01 3.08 5.97
CA GLN A 104 -15.16 2.89 4.81
C GLN A 104 -14.00 1.94 5.12
N ARG A 105 -13.32 2.09 6.27
CA ARG A 105 -12.28 1.14 6.71
C ARG A 105 -12.78 -0.29 6.72
N SER A 106 -13.95 -0.50 7.34
CA SER A 106 -14.56 -1.82 7.47
C SER A 106 -14.91 -2.42 6.11
N PHE A 107 -15.45 -1.61 5.20
CA PHE A 107 -15.74 -1.99 3.82
C PHE A 107 -14.46 -2.40 3.07
N ILE A 108 -13.45 -1.52 3.07
CA ILE A 108 -12.16 -1.71 2.39
C ILE A 108 -11.48 -3.00 2.85
N VAL A 109 -11.37 -3.21 4.17
CA VAL A 109 -10.73 -4.40 4.75
C VAL A 109 -11.45 -5.69 4.33
N ASN A 110 -12.79 -5.68 4.34
CA ASN A 110 -13.59 -6.84 3.94
C ASN A 110 -13.44 -7.15 2.45
N GLU A 111 -13.37 -6.12 1.62
CA GLU A 111 -13.20 -6.27 0.18
C GLU A 111 -11.84 -6.86 -0.17
N VAL A 112 -10.76 -6.33 0.40
CA VAL A 112 -9.39 -6.84 0.20
C VAL A 112 -9.28 -8.30 0.67
N LYS A 113 -9.88 -8.66 1.81
CA LYS A 113 -9.94 -10.05 2.29
C LYS A 113 -10.69 -10.96 1.31
N THR A 114 -11.77 -10.47 0.71
CA THR A 114 -12.56 -11.23 -0.28
C THR A 114 -11.78 -11.41 -1.59
N ALA A 115 -11.06 -10.39 -2.04
CA ALA A 115 -10.17 -10.48 -3.21
C ALA A 115 -9.03 -11.49 -2.99
N LYS A 116 -8.40 -11.49 -1.81
CA LYS A 116 -7.37 -12.48 -1.44
C LYS A 116 -7.89 -13.92 -1.48
N LYS A 117 -9.15 -14.16 -1.08
CA LYS A 117 -9.78 -15.49 -1.18
C LYS A 117 -10.05 -15.92 -2.62
N ARG A 118 -10.43 -14.99 -3.51
CA ARG A 118 -10.69 -15.30 -4.93
C ARG A 118 -9.43 -15.69 -5.69
N GLY A 119 -8.29 -15.07 -5.39
CA GLY A 119 -7.00 -15.39 -6.00
C GLY A 119 -6.35 -16.69 -5.51
N GLY A 120 -6.80 -17.25 -4.38
CA GLY A 120 -6.25 -18.47 -3.76
C GLY A 120 -6.95 -19.78 -4.13
N ASN A 121 -8.13 -19.73 -4.76
CA ASN A 121 -8.90 -20.93 -5.17
C ASN A 121 -8.57 -21.41 -6.61
N GLY A 122 -7.42 -21.00 -7.14
CA GLY A 122 -6.96 -21.32 -8.51
C GLY A 122 -5.70 -22.18 -8.56
N MET A 123 -5.49 -23.08 -7.59
CA MET A 123 -4.47 -24.15 -7.66
C MET A 123 -5.11 -25.50 -7.35
#